data_AF-A0AAE7HYI0-F1
#
_entry.id   AF-A0AAE7HYI0-F1
#
_cell.length_a   1.000
_cell.length_b   1.000
_cell.length_c   1.000
_cell.angle_alpha   90.00
_cell.angle_beta   90.00
_cell.angle_gamma   90.00
#
_symmetry.space_group_name_H-M   'P 1'
#
loop_
_entity.id
_entity.type
_entity.pdbx_description
1 polymer ?
#
loop_
_entity_poly.entity_id
_entity_poly.type
_entity_poly.pdbx_seq_one_letter_code
_entity_poly.pdbx_strand_id
1 'polypeptide(L)'
;MFLSRVTLDLGKLTLEMMQKWQSASPYASHQWLWQLFSHQDERRFLFRHESAVRGERFYVQSDVPPLDGHNIFAVESKPFQPHLTKGMFLYFSLRDPPRDK
;
A
#
# COMPACT_ATOMS: atom_id res chain seq x y z
N MET A 1 7.78 0.85 13.41
CA MET A 1 7.16 0.81 12.07
C MET A 1 6.79 -0.62 11.72
N PHE A 2 5.87 -0.76 10.78
CA PHE A 2 5.39 -2.01 10.22
C PHE A 2 5.58 -2.00 8.71
N LEU A 3 5.82 -3.17 8.13
CA LEU A 3 5.76 -3.40 6.70
C LEU A 3 4.67 -4.41 6.44
N SER A 4 3.69 -4.00 5.63
CA SER A 4 2.50 -4.78 5.36
C SER A 4 2.38 -5.06 3.87
N ARG A 5 2.00 -6.28 3.54
CA ARG A 5 1.54 -6.67 2.21
C ARG A 5 0.02 -6.59 2.20
N VAL A 6 -0.51 -5.73 1.34
CA VAL A 6 -1.95 -5.56 1.15
C VAL A 6 -2.30 -6.01 -0.26
N THR A 7 -3.23 -6.93 -0.41
CA THR A 7 -3.66 -7.46 -1.71
C THR A 7 -5.10 -7.05 -1.97
N LEU A 8 -5.34 -6.38 -3.10
CA LEU A 8 -6.67 -5.98 -3.55
C LEU A 8 -7.38 -7.15 -4.22
N ASP A 9 -8.56 -7.46 -3.74
CA ASP A 9 -9.44 -8.46 -4.34
C ASP A 9 -10.34 -7.80 -5.38
N LEU A 10 -9.94 -7.88 -6.65
CA LEU A 10 -10.71 -7.31 -7.77
C LEU A 10 -12.12 -7.92 -7.89
N GLY A 11 -12.31 -9.16 -7.43
CA GLY A 11 -13.62 -9.83 -7.46
C GLY A 11 -14.62 -9.27 -6.44
N LYS A 12 -14.15 -8.50 -5.45
CA LYS A 12 -14.99 -7.85 -4.43
C LYS A 12 -15.30 -6.39 -4.73
N LEU A 13 -14.80 -5.84 -5.83
CA LEU A 13 -15.09 -4.46 -6.21
C LEU A 13 -16.50 -4.35 -6.80
N THR A 14 -17.22 -3.30 -6.39
CA THR A 14 -18.45 -2.90 -7.09
C THR A 14 -18.11 -2.38 -8.48
N LEU A 15 -19.12 -2.25 -9.35
CA LEU A 15 -18.93 -1.70 -10.69
C LEU A 15 -18.31 -0.29 -10.67
N GLU A 16 -18.76 0.57 -9.76
CA GLU A 16 -18.22 1.93 -9.59
C GLU A 16 -16.76 1.91 -9.14
N MET A 17 -16.42 1.05 -8.17
CA MET A 17 -15.04 0.88 -7.72
C MET A 17 -14.14 0.36 -8.84
N MET A 18 -14.64 -0.57 -9.65
CA MET A 18 -13.92 -1.09 -10.82
C MET A 18 -13.67 0.00 -11.87
N GLN A 19 -14.67 0.83 -12.16
CA GLN A 19 -14.51 1.97 -13.08
C GLN A 19 -13.46 2.96 -12.58
N LYS A 20 -13.50 3.29 -11.29
CA LYS A 20 -12.51 4.16 -10.63
C LYS A 20 -11.10 3.56 -10.65
N TRP A 21 -10.99 2.24 -10.45
CA TRP A 21 -9.74 1.52 -10.55
C TRP A 21 -9.14 1.65 -11.96
N GLN A 22 -9.95 1.44 -13.00
CA GLN A 22 -9.50 1.49 -14.39
C GLN A 22 -9.11 2.91 -14.83
N SER A 23 -9.80 3.94 -14.36
CA SER A 23 -9.53 5.33 -14.77
C SER A 23 -8.43 6.01 -13.96
N ALA A 24 -8.27 5.67 -12.68
CA ALA A 24 -7.37 6.38 -11.77
C ALA A 24 -6.82 5.49 -10.65
N SER A 25 -6.22 4.34 -10.99
CA SER A 25 -5.73 3.37 -10.01
C SER A 25 -4.82 3.94 -8.91
N PRO A 26 -3.88 4.89 -9.13
CA PRO A 26 -3.05 5.42 -8.04
C PRO A 26 -3.85 6.20 -7.01
N TYR A 27 -4.84 6.98 -7.46
CA TYR A 27 -5.71 7.76 -6.60
C TYR A 27 -6.73 6.85 -5.86
N ALA A 28 -7.31 5.89 -6.58
CA ALA A 28 -8.19 4.88 -5.99
C ALA A 28 -7.47 4.09 -4.88
N SER A 29 -6.25 3.61 -5.17
CA SER A 29 -5.38 2.91 -4.21
C SER A 29 -5.16 3.76 -2.96
N HIS A 30 -4.81 5.04 -3.15
CA HIS A 30 -4.54 5.95 -2.03
C HIS A 30 -5.75 6.10 -1.11
N GLN A 31 -6.94 6.36 -1.67
CA GLN A 31 -8.16 6.54 -0.90
C GLN A 31 -8.58 5.28 -0.16
N TRP A 32 -8.47 4.11 -0.80
CA TRP A 32 -8.86 2.84 -0.18
C TRP A 32 -7.86 2.39 0.89
N LEU A 33 -6.56 2.52 0.65
CA LEU A 33 -5.53 2.19 1.65
C LEU A 33 -5.67 3.07 2.90
N TRP A 34 -6.13 4.32 2.76
CA TRP A 34 -6.40 5.19 3.90
C TRP A 34 -7.43 4.61 4.87
N GLN A 35 -8.43 3.87 4.37
CA GLN A 35 -9.49 3.28 5.20
C GLN A 35 -8.94 2.22 6.17
N LEU A 36 -7.73 1.69 5.92
CA LEU A 36 -7.03 0.79 6.82
C LEU A 36 -6.43 1.49 8.06
N PHE A 37 -6.54 2.82 8.16
CA PHE A 37 -5.94 3.64 9.23
C PHE A 37 -6.96 4.59 9.88
N SER A 38 -8.24 4.19 9.97
CA SER A 38 -9.37 5.03 10.41
C SER A 38 -9.26 5.63 11.82
N HIS A 39 -8.32 5.18 12.65
CA HIS A 39 -8.07 5.69 14.00
C HIS A 39 -6.93 6.72 14.08
N GLN A 40 -6.45 7.23 12.93
CA GLN A 40 -5.40 8.25 12.88
C GLN A 40 -5.90 9.52 12.22
N ASP A 41 -5.67 10.65 12.89
CA ASP A 41 -5.98 11.98 12.36
C ASP A 41 -5.01 12.39 11.23
N GLU A 42 -3.82 11.78 11.20
CA GLU A 42 -2.77 12.10 10.23
C GLU A 42 -2.36 10.89 9.40
N ARG A 43 -2.05 11.13 8.11
CA ARG A 43 -1.46 10.11 7.25
C ARG A 43 -0.04 9.77 7.69
N ARG A 44 0.16 8.60 8.28
CA ARG A 44 1.51 8.10 8.59
C ARG A 44 1.82 6.78 7.88
N PHE A 45 1.61 6.75 6.56
CA PHE A 45 2.00 5.62 5.72
C PHE A 45 2.56 6.01 4.34
N LEU A 46 3.54 5.23 3.88
CA LEU A 46 4.01 5.16 2.50
C LEU A 46 3.50 3.88 1.86
N PHE A 47 3.30 3.89 0.54
CA PHE A 47 2.99 2.66 -0.16
C PHE A 47 3.62 2.60 -1.54
N ARG A 48 3.83 1.37 -2.00
CA ARG A 48 4.22 1.05 -3.36
C ARG A 48 3.20 0.07 -3.93
N HIS A 49 2.69 0.39 -5.11
CA HIS A 49 1.82 -0.49 -5.89
C HIS A 49 2.67 -1.33 -6.85
N GLU A 50 2.44 -2.64 -6.84
CA GLU A 50 2.98 -3.62 -7.78
C GLU A 50 1.82 -4.42 -8.38
N SER A 51 1.63 -4.28 -9.70
CA SER A 51 0.76 -5.19 -10.43
C SER A 51 1.49 -6.53 -10.56
N ALA A 52 0.92 -7.57 -9.96
CA ALA A 52 1.47 -8.92 -10.01
C ALA A 52 0.56 -9.82 -10.84
N VAL A 53 1.12 -10.91 -11.37
CA VAL A 53 0.35 -11.96 -12.10
C VAL A 53 -0.81 -12.52 -11.25
N ARG A 54 -0.71 -12.44 -9.92
CA ARG A 54 -1.72 -12.89 -8.95
C ARG A 54 -2.61 -11.76 -8.39
N GLY A 55 -2.67 -10.62 -9.07
CA GLY A 55 -3.52 -9.49 -8.68
C GLY A 55 -2.75 -8.25 -8.22
N GLU A 56 -3.50 -7.25 -7.80
CA GLU A 56 -2.99 -5.92 -7.48
C GLU A 56 -2.50 -5.88 -6.03
N ARG A 57 -1.20 -5.61 -5.83
CA ARG A 57 -0.55 -5.70 -4.52
C ARG A 57 0.08 -4.38 -4.12
N PHE A 58 0.04 -4.11 -2.83
CA PHE A 58 0.69 -2.96 -2.22
C PHE A 58 1.63 -3.40 -1.11
N TYR A 59 2.81 -2.78 -1.07
CA TYR A 59 3.66 -2.78 0.11
C TYR A 59 3.44 -1.46 0.84
N VAL A 60 2.97 -1.54 2.08
CA VAL A 60 2.60 -0.39 2.91
C VAL A 60 3.54 -0.33 4.10
N GLN A 61 4.26 0.77 4.25
CA GLN A 61 5.08 1.06 5.42
C GLN A 61 4.37 2.10 6.28
N SER A 62 4.15 1.79 7.55
CA SER A 62 3.38 2.64 8.47
C SER A 62 3.93 2.59 9.89
N ASP A 63 3.54 3.54 10.74
CA ASP A 63 3.96 3.56 12.15
C ASP A 63 3.23 2.50 13.00
N VAL A 64 1.96 2.26 12.70
CA VAL A 64 1.09 1.23 13.31
C VAL A 64 0.67 0.21 12.26
N PRO A 65 0.27 -1.02 12.62
CA PRO A 65 -0.24 -1.97 11.64
C PRO A 65 -1.57 -1.47 11.04
N PRO A 66 -1.80 -1.64 9.72
CA PRO A 66 -3.12 -1.40 9.13
C PRO A 66 -4.17 -2.31 9.75
N LEU A 67 -5.41 -1.82 9.84
CA LEU A 67 -6.56 -2.62 10.23
C LEU A 67 -6.74 -3.80 9.28
N ASP A 68 -7.09 -4.95 9.86
CA ASP A 68 -7.52 -6.12 9.11
C ASP A 68 -9.04 -6.07 8.83
N GLY A 69 -9.57 -7.10 8.18
CA GLY A 69 -11.01 -7.26 7.99
C GLY A 69 -11.68 -6.32 6.99
N HIS A 70 -10.92 -5.46 6.30
CA HIS A 70 -11.46 -4.62 5.23
C HIS A 70 -12.03 -5.49 4.08
N ASN A 71 -13.23 -5.16 3.60
CA ASN A 71 -13.98 -6.02 2.69
C ASN A 71 -13.26 -6.34 1.36
N ILE A 72 -12.51 -5.39 0.78
CA ILE A 72 -11.78 -5.56 -0.49
C ILE A 72 -10.28 -5.90 -0.36
N PHE A 73 -9.75 -5.98 0.86
CA PHE A 73 -8.32 -6.18 1.07
C PHE A 73 -8.02 -7.41 1.92
N ALA A 74 -7.02 -8.18 1.50
CA ALA A 74 -6.29 -9.09 2.37
C ALA A 74 -5.03 -8.39 2.89
N VAL A 75 -4.85 -8.37 4.21
CA VAL A 75 -3.76 -7.64 4.88
C VAL A 75 -2.88 -8.62 5.64
N GLU A 76 -1.58 -8.58 5.36
CA GLU A 76 -0.55 -9.31 6.10
C GLU A 76 0.49 -8.32 6.60
N SER A 77 0.68 -8.22 7.91
CA SER A 77 1.58 -7.22 8.51
C SER A 77 2.67 -7.87 9.37
N LYS A 78 3.86 -7.27 9.37
CA LYS A 78 4.95 -7.62 10.29
C LYS A 78 5.67 -6.38 10.82
N PRO A 79 6.25 -6.43 12.03
CA PRO A 79 7.17 -5.41 12.49
C PRO A 79 8.31 -5.20 11.49
N PHE A 80 8.69 -3.94 11.25
CA PHE A 80 9.79 -3.57 10.38
C PHE A 80 10.85 -2.80 11.18
N GLN A 81 11.92 -3.52 11.51
CA GLN A 81 13.05 -3.03 12.28
C GLN A 81 14.34 -3.37 11.51
N PRO A 82 14.68 -2.63 10.44
CA PRO A 82 15.89 -2.91 9.68
C PRO A 82 17.13 -2.56 10.51
N HIS A 83 18.09 -3.49 10.59
CA HIS A 83 19.39 -3.25 11.24
C HIS A 83 20.42 -2.88 10.17
N LEU A 84 20.69 -1.59 10.02
CA LEU A 84 21.60 -1.05 9.01
C LEU A 84 22.96 -0.73 9.65
N THR A 85 24.06 -1.09 8.99
CA THR A 85 25.43 -0.78 9.41
C THR A 85 26.18 -0.05 8.30
N LYS A 86 27.18 0.75 8.70
CA LYS A 86 27.99 1.53 7.76
C LYS A 86 28.75 0.58 6.82
N GLY A 87 28.64 0.82 5.52
CA GLY A 87 29.29 0.00 4.48
C GLY A 87 28.44 -1.16 3.95
N MET A 88 27.21 -1.36 4.44
CA MET A 88 26.28 -2.32 3.84
C MET A 88 25.87 -1.90 2.43
N PHE A 89 25.99 -2.82 1.47
CA PHE A 89 25.41 -2.68 0.15
C PHE A 89 24.02 -3.31 0.13
N LEU A 90 23.05 -2.54 -0.35
CA LEU A 90 21.64 -2.95 -0.39
C LEU A 90 21.09 -2.69 -1.78
N TYR A 91 20.25 -3.62 -2.24
CA TYR A 91 19.36 -3.33 -3.35
C TYR A 91 18.30 -2.34 -2.88
N PHE A 92 18.02 -1.34 -3.72
CA PHE A 92 16.92 -0.41 -3.47
C PHE A 92 16.04 -0.32 -4.71
N SER A 93 14.78 0.02 -4.48
CA SER A 93 13.86 0.39 -5.54
C SER A 93 12.99 1.52 -5.06
N LEU A 94 13.03 2.64 -5.76
CA LEU A 94 12.32 3.86 -5.43
C LEU A 94 11.45 4.26 -6.61
N ARG A 95 10.22 4.70 -6.33
CA ARG A 95 9.34 5.32 -7.32
C ARG A 95 9.16 6.78 -6.92
N ASP A 96 9.73 7.69 -7.70
CA ASP A 96 9.53 9.12 -7.56
C ASP A 96 8.40 9.53 -8.52
N PRO A 97 7.37 10.29 -8.09
CA PRO A 97 6.48 10.93 -9.04
C PRO A 97 7.29 11.86 -9.96
N PRO A 98 6.96 11.93 -11.27
CA PRO A 98 7.59 12.90 -12.15
C PRO A 98 7.36 14.30 -11.59
N ARG A 99 8.43 15.10 -11.50
CA ARG A 99 8.30 16.54 -11.23
C ARG A 99 8.05 17.21 -12.58
N ASP A 100 6.88 17.82 -12.75
CA ASP A 100 6.69 18.78 -13.83
C ASP A 100 7.75 19.87 -13.67
N LYS A 101 8.58 20.06 -14.71
CA LYS A 101 9.49 21.20 -14.86
C LYS A 101 8.96 22.09 -15.95
#